data_AF-A0A521B6T6-F1
#
_entry.id   AF-A0A521B6T6-F1
#
_cell.length_a   1.000
_cell.length_b   1.000
_cell.length_c   1.000
_cell.angle_alpha   90.00
_cell.angle_beta   90.00
_cell.angle_gamma   90.00
#
_symmetry.space_group_name_H-M   'P 1'
#
loop_
_entity.id
_entity.type
_entity.pdbx_description
1 polymer ?
#
loop_
_entity_poly.entity_id
_entity_poly.type
_entity_poly.pdbx_seq_one_letter_code
_entity_poly.pdbx_strand_id
1 'polypeptide(L)'
;MNSIHNRLKAIEPILSLIMAMIGLATTLPYIIYTKQEGEEYIFDIMIIIVFVALAGAFIYLYLIKKNILYLLISIFVFFHFVVFPFCYTFLLNSNPNNLKIEQDILQSEKSNQYLLVRKIYGKSNIVKQRVLNDLIKNEKDFINLTQEKISENQMFILSNYIVISTFRTIDRGGKHPPEPINCFNIYKKNGSFLLSVNADIDYINLKNLLISEIANLKDLEVRKNKAIDEINSNKFWSYKNVLPYSMNIFITSNLVPKSKIANTIFFIHNIFIFSFLLTMIISYVHTIITNKENAT
;
A
#
# COMPACT_ATOMS: atom_id res chain seq x y z
N MET A 1 28.86 -23.06 34.58
CA MET A 1 27.60 -23.38 33.87
C MET A 1 26.44 -22.43 34.20
N ASN A 2 26.20 -22.02 35.46
CA ASN A 2 25.07 -21.12 35.82
C ASN A 2 25.06 -19.74 35.12
N SER A 3 26.22 -19.20 34.76
CA SER A 3 26.36 -17.90 34.08
C SER A 3 25.77 -17.88 32.66
N ILE A 4 25.94 -18.95 31.89
CA ILE A 4 25.45 -19.03 30.50
C ILE A 4 23.93 -19.25 30.49
N HIS A 5 23.43 -20.11 31.40
CA HIS A 5 21.99 -20.36 31.53
C HIS A 5 21.21 -19.08 31.93
N ASN A 6 21.75 -18.29 32.85
CA ASN A 6 21.13 -17.01 33.23
C ASN A 6 21.19 -15.96 32.10
N ARG A 7 22.22 -15.99 31.26
CA ARG A 7 22.32 -15.11 30.07
C ARG A 7 21.35 -15.51 28.96
N LEU A 8 21.09 -16.80 28.77
CA LEU A 8 20.12 -17.30 27.80
C LEU A 8 18.67 -16.99 28.22
N LYS A 9 18.33 -17.18 29.50
CA LYS A 9 17.03 -16.75 30.06
C LYS A 9 16.75 -15.26 29.91
N ALA A 10 17.79 -14.42 29.92
CA ALA A 10 17.65 -12.99 29.69
C ALA A 10 17.39 -12.61 28.21
N ILE A 11 17.69 -13.51 27.25
CA ILE A 11 17.51 -13.28 25.82
C ILE A 11 16.17 -13.84 25.31
N GLU A 12 15.61 -14.85 25.97
CA GLU A 12 14.31 -15.45 25.64
C GLU A 12 13.16 -14.44 25.41
N PRO A 13 12.96 -13.43 26.27
CA PRO A 13 11.92 -12.42 26.07
C PRO A 13 12.17 -11.57 24.82
N ILE A 14 13.45 -11.37 24.47
CA ILE A 14 13.88 -10.57 23.31
C ILE A 14 13.63 -11.35 22.03
N LEU A 15 14.02 -12.62 22.00
CA LEU A 15 13.74 -13.48 20.85
C LEU A 15 12.23 -13.63 20.64
N SER A 16 11.48 -13.79 21.73
CA SER A 16 10.02 -13.87 21.70
C SER A 16 9.38 -12.57 21.19
N LEU A 17 9.85 -11.41 21.65
CA LEU A 17 9.38 -10.12 21.15
C LEU A 17 9.72 -9.90 19.67
N ILE A 18 10.96 -10.17 19.25
CA ILE A 18 11.36 -10.05 17.84
C ILE A 18 10.54 -11.01 16.97
N MET A 19 10.36 -12.25 17.39
CA MET A 19 9.55 -13.24 16.65
C MET A 19 8.06 -12.88 16.66
N ALA A 20 7.53 -12.29 17.73
CA ALA A 20 6.16 -11.77 17.78
C ALA A 20 5.99 -10.55 16.88
N MET A 21 7.01 -9.68 16.77
CA MET A 21 7.00 -8.52 15.89
C MET A 21 7.15 -8.91 14.42
N ILE A 22 8.01 -9.89 14.10
CA ILE A 22 8.11 -10.48 12.76
C ILE A 22 6.80 -11.19 12.42
N GLY A 23 6.24 -11.95 13.37
CA GLY A 23 4.93 -12.59 13.24
C GLY A 23 3.83 -11.58 12.95
N LEU A 24 3.72 -10.50 13.72
CA LEU A 24 2.77 -9.41 13.49
C LEU A 24 3.02 -8.73 12.15
N ALA A 25 4.26 -8.42 11.81
CA ALA A 25 4.61 -7.77 10.55
C ALA A 25 4.36 -8.63 9.30
N THR A 26 4.34 -9.97 9.44
CA THR A 26 4.06 -10.91 8.34
C THR A 26 2.61 -11.37 8.29
N THR A 27 1.90 -11.38 9.43
CA THR A 27 0.49 -11.83 9.52
C THR A 27 -0.51 -10.68 9.43
N LEU A 28 -0.23 -9.48 9.97
CA LEU A 28 -1.09 -8.31 9.77
C LEU A 28 -1.28 -7.94 8.28
N PRO A 29 -0.26 -7.96 7.40
CA PRO A 29 -0.49 -7.63 6.00
C PRO A 29 -1.40 -8.68 5.40
N TYR A 30 -1.22 -9.97 5.69
CA TYR A 30 -2.08 -11.04 5.18
C TYR A 30 -3.54 -10.91 5.64
N ILE A 31 -3.75 -10.51 6.90
CA ILE A 31 -5.09 -10.29 7.46
C ILE A 31 -5.72 -9.01 6.87
N ILE A 32 -4.94 -7.93 6.72
CA ILE A 32 -5.41 -6.64 6.17
C ILE A 32 -5.57 -6.70 4.64
N TYR A 33 -4.83 -7.55 3.93
CA TYR A 33 -4.93 -7.80 2.48
C TYR A 33 -6.33 -8.27 2.03
N THR A 34 -7.21 -8.59 2.98
CA THR A 34 -8.59 -8.99 2.71
C THR A 34 -9.58 -7.81 2.70
N LYS A 35 -9.16 -6.55 2.94
CA LYS A 35 -10.07 -5.38 3.01
C LYS A 35 -9.55 -4.13 2.26
N GLN A 36 -10.09 -3.96 1.06
CA GLN A 36 -10.40 -2.75 0.25
C GLN A 36 -9.72 -1.38 0.50
N GLU A 37 -9.28 -0.76 -0.61
CA GLU A 37 -8.99 0.67 -0.86
C GLU A 37 -8.23 1.43 0.26
N GLY A 38 -6.92 1.19 0.29
CA GLY A 38 -5.93 1.88 1.14
C GLY A 38 -4.57 1.15 1.20
N GLU A 39 -4.43 0.08 0.42
CA GLU A 39 -3.46 -1.00 0.59
C GLU A 39 -2.00 -0.60 0.35
N GLU A 40 -1.75 0.40 -0.49
CA GLU A 40 -0.38 0.80 -0.82
C GLU A 40 0.33 1.47 0.35
N TYR A 41 -0.37 2.31 1.11
CA TYR A 41 0.20 3.00 2.27
C TYR A 41 0.35 2.08 3.47
N ILE A 42 -0.52 1.07 3.62
CA ILE A 42 -0.43 0.12 4.72
C ILE A 42 0.87 -0.66 4.61
N PHE A 43 1.21 -1.17 3.42
CA PHE A 43 2.45 -1.91 3.24
C PHE A 43 3.69 -1.04 3.52
N ASP A 44 3.71 0.21 3.04
CA ASP A 44 4.77 1.18 3.33
C ASP A 44 4.91 1.42 4.85
N ILE A 45 3.81 1.67 5.55
CA ILE A 45 3.77 1.87 7.01
C ILE A 45 4.30 0.63 7.74
N MET A 46 3.91 -0.56 7.30
CA MET A 46 4.35 -1.81 7.91
C MET A 46 5.85 -2.02 7.78
N ILE A 47 6.43 -1.78 6.60
CA ILE A 47 7.88 -1.88 6.43
C ILE A 47 8.60 -0.87 7.34
N ILE A 48 8.09 0.36 7.43
CA ILE A 48 8.66 1.39 8.32
C ILE A 48 8.60 0.92 9.79
N ILE A 49 7.46 0.39 10.24
CA ILE A 49 7.31 -0.13 11.61
C ILE A 49 8.32 -1.24 11.89
N VAL A 50 8.54 -2.16 10.95
CA VAL A 50 9.54 -3.24 11.09
C VAL A 50 10.94 -2.68 11.31
N PHE A 51 11.36 -1.70 10.52
CA PHE A 51 12.70 -1.11 10.68
C PHE A 51 12.84 -0.25 11.94
N VAL A 52 11.80 0.49 12.32
CA VAL A 52 11.76 1.26 13.57
C VAL A 52 11.85 0.30 14.77
N ALA A 53 11.12 -0.80 14.73
CA ALA A 53 11.19 -1.83 15.76
C ALA A 53 12.55 -2.49 15.85
N LEU A 54 13.16 -2.81 14.72
CA LEU A 54 14.50 -3.37 14.65
C LEU A 54 15.54 -2.43 15.26
N ALA A 55 15.47 -1.13 14.95
CA ALA A 55 16.29 -0.11 15.59
C ALA A 55 16.05 -0.07 17.11
N GLY A 56 14.78 -0.07 17.54
CA GLY A 56 14.41 -0.13 18.95
C GLY A 56 14.98 -1.35 19.69
N ALA A 57 14.99 -2.53 19.07
CA ALA A 57 15.59 -3.74 19.62
C ALA A 57 17.10 -3.57 19.85
N PHE A 58 17.81 -2.92 18.92
CA PHE A 58 19.24 -2.64 19.09
C PHE A 58 19.52 -1.58 20.17
N ILE A 59 18.67 -0.55 20.32
CA ILE A 59 18.74 0.38 21.46
C ILE A 59 18.58 -0.39 22.78
N TYR A 60 17.61 -1.30 22.85
CA TYR A 60 17.40 -2.11 24.04
C TYR A 60 18.63 -2.99 24.37
N LEU A 61 19.23 -3.64 23.36
CA LEU A 61 20.47 -4.39 23.54
C LEU A 61 21.62 -3.50 24.02
N TYR A 62 21.75 -2.27 23.51
CA TYR A 62 22.69 -1.28 24.03
C TYR A 62 22.42 -0.99 25.51
N LEU A 63 21.17 -0.78 25.92
CA LEU A 63 20.83 -0.47 27.31
C LEU A 63 21.23 -1.59 28.29
N ILE A 64 21.07 -2.86 27.88
CA ILE A 64 21.45 -4.04 28.69
C ILE A 64 22.96 -4.26 28.67
N LYS A 65 23.56 -4.32 27.48
CA LYS A 65 24.96 -4.77 27.32
C LYS A 65 25.96 -3.63 27.44
N LYS A 66 25.51 -2.38 27.39
CA LYS A 66 26.32 -1.16 27.33
C LYS A 66 27.37 -1.17 26.22
N ASN A 67 27.14 -1.95 25.16
CA ASN A 67 28.03 -2.04 24.01
C ASN A 67 27.60 -1.03 22.94
N ILE A 68 28.45 -0.02 22.72
CA ILE A 68 28.24 1.07 21.76
C ILE A 68 27.95 0.59 20.33
N LEU A 69 28.44 -0.60 19.96
CA LEU A 69 28.17 -1.21 18.66
C LEU A 69 26.66 -1.35 18.39
N TYR A 70 25.87 -1.75 19.40
CA TYR A 70 24.42 -1.88 19.23
C TYR A 70 23.74 -0.52 19.02
N LEU A 71 24.23 0.53 19.67
CA LEU A 71 23.72 1.88 19.43
C LEU A 71 24.03 2.33 17.99
N LEU A 72 25.26 2.08 17.52
CA LEU A 72 25.65 2.39 16.14
C LEU A 72 24.83 1.63 15.10
N ILE A 73 24.57 0.33 15.33
CA ILE A 73 23.71 -0.48 14.46
C ILE A 73 22.28 0.07 14.48
N SER A 74 21.72 0.45 15.64
CA SER A 74 20.39 1.04 15.70
C SER A 74 20.30 2.33 14.88
N ILE A 75 21.27 3.23 15.04
CA ILE A 75 21.31 4.50 14.32
C ILE A 75 21.41 4.22 12.82
N PHE A 76 22.29 3.28 12.42
CA PHE A 76 22.41 2.85 11.04
C PHE A 76 21.10 2.33 10.47
N VAL A 77 20.46 1.36 11.14
CA VAL A 77 19.19 0.78 10.69
C VAL A 77 18.11 1.85 10.53
N PHE A 78 17.96 2.74 11.51
CA PHE A 78 16.95 3.79 11.45
C PHE A 78 17.21 4.77 10.31
N PHE A 79 18.41 5.33 10.21
CA PHE A 79 18.69 6.32 9.17
C PHE A 79 18.72 5.70 7.77
N HIS A 80 19.41 4.57 7.61
CA HIS A 80 19.61 3.92 6.30
C HIS A 80 18.32 3.32 5.74
N PHE A 81 17.52 2.64 6.56
CA PHE A 81 16.30 2.00 6.09
C PHE A 81 15.06 2.87 6.25
N VAL A 82 14.98 3.83 7.19
CA VAL A 82 13.78 4.65 7.36
C VAL A 82 13.97 6.05 6.78
N VAL A 83 14.95 6.80 7.27
CA VAL A 83 15.08 8.24 6.97
C VAL A 83 15.45 8.48 5.50
N PHE A 84 16.53 7.85 5.00
CA PHE A 84 16.99 8.12 3.63
C PHE A 84 15.99 7.70 2.54
N PRO A 85 15.40 6.48 2.57
CA PRO A 85 14.41 6.09 1.56
C PRO A 85 13.17 7.00 1.59
N PHE A 86 12.75 7.45 2.78
CA PHE A 86 11.70 8.46 2.91
C PHE A 86 12.09 9.80 2.26
N CYS A 87 13.29 10.30 2.51
CA CYS A 87 13.80 11.51 1.86
C CYS A 87 13.83 11.39 0.33
N TYR A 88 14.29 10.26 -0.21
CA TYR A 88 14.29 10.03 -1.67
C TYR A 88 12.89 9.98 -2.26
N THR A 89 11.95 9.32 -1.57
CA THR A 89 10.53 9.28 -1.97
C THR A 89 9.95 10.69 -2.01
N PHE A 90 10.21 11.48 -0.97
CA PHE A 90 9.78 12.89 -0.90
C PHE A 90 10.36 13.73 -2.05
N LEU A 91 11.66 13.56 -2.36
CA LEU A 91 12.30 14.27 -3.46
C LEU A 91 11.67 13.93 -4.82
N LEU A 92 11.41 12.66 -5.08
CA LEU A 92 10.82 12.18 -6.34
C LEU A 92 9.39 12.68 -6.53
N ASN A 93 8.56 12.60 -5.49
CA ASN A 93 7.16 13.03 -5.57
C ASN A 93 7.01 14.56 -5.61
N SER A 94 7.88 15.30 -4.93
CA SER A 94 7.87 16.76 -4.96
C SER A 94 8.29 17.30 -6.32
N ASN A 95 9.42 16.81 -6.84
CA ASN A 95 9.92 17.14 -8.18
C ASN A 95 10.76 15.97 -8.72
N PRO A 96 10.24 15.19 -9.69
CA PRO A 96 10.95 14.04 -10.26
C PRO A 96 12.31 14.39 -10.87
N ASN A 97 12.52 15.64 -11.28
CA ASN A 97 13.82 16.09 -11.80
C ASN A 97 14.90 16.23 -10.72
N ASN A 98 14.56 16.05 -9.45
CA ASN A 98 15.54 16.02 -8.35
C ASN A 98 16.50 14.82 -8.47
N LEU A 99 16.00 13.69 -8.97
CA LEU A 99 16.72 12.42 -9.04
C LEU A 99 16.47 11.79 -10.41
N LYS A 100 17.54 11.53 -11.16
CA LYS A 100 17.47 10.76 -12.39
C LYS A 100 17.51 9.28 -12.03
N ILE A 101 16.45 8.57 -12.37
CA ILE A 101 16.34 7.11 -12.24
C ILE A 101 16.77 6.47 -13.56
N GLU A 102 17.40 5.31 -13.50
CA GLU A 102 17.69 4.52 -14.70
C GLU A 102 16.40 4.24 -15.49
N GLN A 103 16.50 4.34 -16.82
CA GLN A 103 15.32 4.34 -17.69
C GLN A 103 14.54 3.03 -17.61
N ASP A 104 15.24 1.90 -17.54
CA ASP A 104 14.62 0.57 -17.49
C ASP A 104 13.85 0.37 -16.19
N ILE A 105 14.41 0.84 -15.06
CA ILE A 105 13.73 0.87 -13.76
C ILE A 105 12.49 1.75 -13.83
N LEU A 106 12.63 2.98 -14.35
CA LEU A 106 11.50 3.91 -14.48
C LEU A 106 10.36 3.33 -15.33
N GLN A 107 10.69 2.69 -16.46
CA GLN A 107 9.70 2.09 -17.36
C GLN A 107 9.01 0.87 -16.71
N SER A 108 9.78 0.01 -16.04
CA SER A 108 9.26 -1.14 -15.31
C SER A 108 8.26 -0.71 -14.23
N GLU A 109 8.64 0.26 -13.40
CA GLU A 109 7.78 0.78 -12.33
C GLU A 109 6.53 1.47 -12.90
N LYS A 110 6.65 2.26 -13.98
CA LYS A 110 5.47 2.83 -14.67
C LYS A 110 4.51 1.75 -15.15
N SER A 111 5.03 0.70 -15.78
CA SER A 111 4.22 -0.40 -16.29
C SER A 111 3.43 -1.07 -15.16
N ASN A 112 4.10 -1.33 -14.03
CA ASN A 112 3.47 -1.89 -12.83
C ASN A 112 2.34 -0.98 -12.30
N GLN A 113 2.57 0.33 -12.25
CA GLN A 113 1.55 1.28 -11.82
C GLN A 113 0.34 1.35 -12.77
N TYR A 114 0.55 1.31 -14.08
CA TYR A 114 -0.58 1.24 -15.02
C TYR A 114 -1.39 -0.05 -14.87
N LEU A 115 -0.73 -1.17 -14.57
CA LEU A 115 -1.42 -2.43 -14.29
C LEU A 115 -2.26 -2.34 -13.02
N LEU A 116 -1.76 -1.70 -11.96
CA LEU A 116 -2.51 -1.46 -10.73
C LEU A 116 -3.72 -0.56 -10.97
N VAL A 117 -3.55 0.58 -11.66
CA VAL A 117 -4.65 1.45 -12.06
C VAL A 117 -5.68 0.70 -12.91
N ARG A 118 -5.25 -0.14 -13.84
CA ARG A 118 -6.16 -0.96 -14.66
C ARG A 118 -6.93 -1.99 -13.84
N LYS A 119 -6.29 -2.57 -12.82
CA LYS A 119 -6.92 -3.55 -11.91
C LYS A 119 -7.95 -2.88 -11.01
N ILE A 120 -7.64 -1.70 -10.46
CA ILE A 120 -8.52 -0.94 -9.57
C ILE A 120 -9.69 -0.31 -10.35
N TYR A 121 -9.42 0.32 -11.50
CA TYR A 121 -10.39 1.13 -12.26
C TYR A 121 -10.82 0.50 -13.60
N GLY A 122 -10.95 -0.83 -13.66
CA GLY A 122 -11.16 -1.59 -14.89
C GLY A 122 -12.29 -1.13 -15.83
N LYS A 123 -12.28 -1.63 -17.07
CA LYS A 123 -13.20 -1.30 -18.19
C LYS A 123 -14.70 -1.38 -17.84
N SER A 124 -15.08 -2.14 -16.81
CA SER A 124 -16.46 -2.30 -16.35
C SER A 124 -17.13 -0.97 -16.00
N ASN A 125 -16.37 0.00 -15.50
CA ASN A 125 -16.92 1.26 -14.97
C ASN A 125 -17.48 2.18 -16.08
N ILE A 126 -16.83 2.20 -17.26
CA ILE A 126 -17.28 3.01 -18.41
C ILE A 126 -18.59 2.44 -18.99
N VAL A 127 -18.67 1.11 -19.12
CA VAL A 127 -19.89 0.43 -19.59
C VAL A 127 -21.02 0.66 -18.60
N LYS A 128 -20.74 0.52 -17.30
CA LYS A 128 -21.70 0.76 -16.22
C LYS A 128 -22.26 2.19 -16.28
N GLN A 129 -21.39 3.20 -16.37
CA GLN A 129 -21.80 4.61 -16.44
C GLN A 129 -22.68 4.90 -17.66
N ARG A 130 -22.35 4.34 -18.83
CA ARG A 130 -23.15 4.52 -20.06
C ARG A 130 -24.55 3.94 -19.91
N VAL A 131 -24.67 2.71 -19.41
CA VAL A 131 -25.96 2.03 -19.22
C VAL A 131 -26.81 2.78 -18.19
N LEU A 132 -26.22 3.23 -17.08
CA LEU A 132 -26.94 4.00 -16.06
C LEU A 132 -27.43 5.35 -16.59
N ASN A 133 -26.61 6.07 -17.35
CA ASN A 133 -27.02 7.31 -18.01
C ASN A 133 -28.17 7.10 -18.99
N ASP A 134 -28.12 6.00 -19.76
CA ASP A 134 -29.17 5.64 -20.72
C ASP A 134 -30.50 5.33 -20.01
N LEU A 135 -30.43 4.54 -18.94
CA LEU A 135 -31.58 4.26 -18.07
C LEU A 135 -32.20 5.57 -17.57
N ILE A 136 -31.41 6.47 -16.94
CA ILE A 136 -31.90 7.73 -16.38
C ILE A 136 -32.58 8.62 -17.42
N LYS A 137 -32.04 8.66 -18.64
CA LYS A 137 -32.53 9.56 -19.69
C LYS A 137 -33.81 9.04 -20.33
N ASN A 138 -33.89 7.74 -20.57
CA ASN A 138 -34.88 7.17 -21.48
C ASN A 138 -36.00 6.40 -20.77
N GLU A 139 -35.82 5.97 -19.52
CA GLU A 139 -36.75 5.06 -18.83
C GLU A 139 -37.44 5.74 -17.63
N LYS A 140 -38.05 6.92 -17.87
CA LYS A 140 -38.64 7.79 -16.83
C LYS A 140 -39.61 7.07 -15.89
N ASP A 141 -40.43 6.17 -16.42
CA ASP A 141 -41.45 5.46 -15.64
C ASP A 141 -40.82 4.46 -14.67
N PHE A 142 -39.75 3.77 -15.10
CA PHE A 142 -39.00 2.85 -14.27
C PHE A 142 -38.25 3.59 -13.14
N ILE A 143 -37.62 4.71 -13.47
CA ILE A 143 -36.78 5.44 -12.51
C ILE A 143 -37.61 6.10 -11.38
N ASN A 144 -38.87 6.44 -11.66
CA ASN A 144 -39.79 7.04 -10.68
C ASN A 144 -40.49 5.99 -9.80
N LEU A 145 -40.15 4.70 -9.93
CA LEU A 145 -40.65 3.67 -9.03
C LEU A 145 -40.16 3.93 -7.60
N THR A 146 -41.12 3.95 -6.68
CA THR A 146 -40.84 3.93 -5.24
C THR A 146 -40.53 2.51 -4.80
N GLN A 147 -39.79 2.39 -3.70
CA GLN A 147 -39.43 1.09 -3.14
C GLN A 147 -40.64 0.18 -2.87
N GLU A 148 -41.77 0.73 -2.41
CA GLU A 148 -43.01 -0.01 -2.17
C GLU A 148 -43.54 -0.74 -3.43
N LYS A 149 -43.20 -0.24 -4.63
CA LYS A 149 -43.61 -0.84 -5.90
C LYS A 149 -42.62 -1.88 -6.42
N ILE A 150 -41.43 -1.94 -5.84
CA ILE A 150 -40.35 -2.84 -6.22
C ILE A 150 -40.33 -4.01 -5.24
N SER A 151 -40.98 -5.11 -5.62
CA SER A 151 -40.92 -6.36 -4.84
C SER A 151 -39.79 -7.28 -5.34
N GLU A 152 -39.44 -8.27 -4.53
CA GLU A 152 -38.44 -9.28 -4.88
C GLU A 152 -38.80 -9.99 -6.19
N ASN A 153 -37.78 -10.29 -7.01
CA ASN A 153 -37.90 -11.05 -8.26
C ASN A 153 -38.81 -10.40 -9.31
N GLN A 154 -39.12 -9.11 -9.16
CA GLN A 154 -39.78 -8.36 -10.22
C GLN A 154 -38.85 -8.11 -11.40
N MET A 155 -39.40 -8.34 -12.59
CA MET A 155 -38.75 -8.07 -13.86
C MET A 155 -39.40 -6.86 -14.53
N PHE A 156 -38.56 -5.91 -14.92
CA PHE A 156 -38.94 -4.73 -15.68
C PHE A 156 -38.36 -4.85 -17.09
N ILE A 157 -39.23 -4.89 -18.08
CA ILE A 157 -38.84 -4.92 -19.49
C ILE A 157 -38.86 -3.48 -20.00
N LEU A 158 -37.67 -2.95 -20.25
CA LEU A 158 -37.44 -1.58 -20.70
C LEU A 158 -37.18 -1.53 -22.21
N SER A 159 -37.02 -0.34 -22.77
CA SER A 159 -36.83 -0.16 -24.22
C SER A 159 -35.57 -0.89 -24.71
N ASN A 160 -34.48 -0.77 -23.96
CA ASN A 160 -33.17 -1.36 -24.32
C ASN A 160 -32.70 -2.46 -23.36
N TYR A 161 -33.33 -2.59 -22.20
CA TYR A 161 -32.81 -3.40 -21.10
C TYR A 161 -33.89 -4.27 -20.46
N ILE A 162 -33.43 -5.28 -19.73
CA ILE A 162 -34.25 -6.03 -18.77
C ILE A 162 -33.63 -5.78 -17.40
N VAL A 163 -34.43 -5.36 -16.43
CA VAL A 163 -33.97 -5.16 -15.05
C VAL A 163 -34.68 -6.14 -14.14
N ILE A 164 -33.93 -6.87 -13.33
CA ILE A 164 -34.45 -7.84 -12.37
C ILE A 164 -34.06 -7.38 -10.98
N SER A 165 -35.07 -7.12 -10.15
CA SER A 165 -34.88 -6.87 -8.71
C SER A 165 -34.68 -8.21 -7.99
N THR A 166 -33.65 -8.31 -7.17
CA THR A 166 -33.37 -9.51 -6.36
C THR A 166 -32.94 -9.06 -4.96
N PHE A 167 -33.23 -9.84 -3.93
CA PHE A 167 -32.60 -9.65 -2.63
C PHE A 167 -31.32 -10.47 -2.53
N ARG A 168 -30.26 -9.87 -2.01
CA ARG A 168 -29.03 -10.57 -1.64
C ARG A 168 -28.67 -10.24 -0.22
N THR A 169 -28.09 -11.19 0.49
CA THR A 169 -27.45 -10.90 1.77
C THR A 169 -25.98 -10.56 1.50
N ILE A 170 -25.52 -9.43 2.02
CA ILE A 170 -24.09 -9.14 2.06
C ILE A 170 -23.58 -9.54 3.44
N ASP A 171 -22.61 -10.46 3.46
CA ASP A 171 -21.80 -10.70 4.64
C ASP A 171 -20.79 -9.55 4.79
N ARG A 172 -21.00 -8.70 5.81
CA ARG A 172 -20.09 -7.57 6.14
C ARG A 172 -18.85 -8.01 6.92
N GLY A 173 -18.62 -9.32 7.04
CA GLY A 173 -17.48 -9.91 7.72
C GLY A 173 -17.78 -10.19 9.18
N GLY A 174 -18.34 -11.38 9.44
CA GLY A 174 -18.19 -12.19 10.67
C GLY A 174 -18.73 -11.65 12.01
N LYS A 175 -18.96 -10.34 12.17
CA LYS A 175 -19.44 -9.73 13.41
C LYS A 175 -20.86 -9.14 13.32
N HIS A 176 -21.39 -9.00 12.11
CA HIS A 176 -22.76 -8.52 11.89
C HIS A 176 -23.57 -9.60 11.18
N PRO A 177 -24.84 -9.80 11.57
CA PRO A 177 -25.74 -10.67 10.80
C PRO A 177 -25.80 -10.15 9.35
N PRO A 178 -25.89 -11.04 8.36
CA PRO A 178 -25.96 -10.64 6.96
C PRO A 178 -27.14 -9.69 6.75
N GLU A 179 -26.86 -8.49 6.27
CA GLU A 179 -27.90 -7.51 5.98
C GLU A 179 -28.47 -7.79 4.58
N PRO A 180 -29.80 -7.86 4.43
CA PRO A 180 -30.40 -7.92 3.10
C PRO A 180 -30.12 -6.61 2.37
N ILE A 181 -29.88 -6.71 1.07
CA ILE A 181 -29.79 -5.57 0.17
C ILE A 181 -30.64 -5.85 -1.06
N ASN A 182 -31.22 -4.79 -1.61
CA ASN A 182 -31.85 -4.84 -2.92
C ASN A 182 -30.78 -4.81 -4.00
N CYS A 183 -30.93 -5.64 -5.02
CA CYS A 183 -29.94 -5.81 -6.07
C CYS A 183 -30.66 -5.77 -7.42
N PHE A 184 -30.41 -4.70 -8.19
CA PHE A 184 -30.96 -4.48 -9.52
C PHE A 184 -29.97 -4.99 -10.56
N ASN A 185 -30.24 -6.18 -11.08
CA ASN A 185 -29.46 -6.79 -12.15
C ASN A 185 -29.98 -6.31 -13.49
N ILE A 186 -29.11 -5.69 -14.28
CA ILE A 186 -29.45 -5.10 -15.57
C ILE A 186 -28.84 -5.98 -16.68
N TYR A 187 -29.68 -6.34 -17.64
CA TYR A 187 -29.35 -7.19 -18.78
C TYR A 187 -29.69 -6.49 -20.09
N LYS A 188 -29.02 -6.87 -21.17
CA LYS A 188 -29.50 -6.58 -22.52
C LYS A 188 -30.72 -7.44 -22.83
N LYS A 189 -31.53 -7.04 -23.81
CA LYS A 189 -32.67 -7.83 -24.30
C LYS A 189 -32.32 -9.23 -24.81
N ASN A 190 -31.07 -9.45 -25.24
CA ASN A 190 -30.59 -10.79 -25.61
C ASN A 190 -30.18 -11.67 -24.41
N GLY A 191 -30.43 -11.22 -23.18
CA GLY A 191 -30.10 -11.94 -21.94
C GLY A 191 -28.67 -11.74 -21.44
N SER A 192 -27.80 -11.01 -22.14
CA SER A 192 -26.43 -10.80 -21.65
C SER A 192 -26.43 -9.86 -20.44
N PHE A 193 -25.84 -10.30 -19.33
CA PHE A 193 -25.65 -9.47 -18.14
C PHE A 193 -24.79 -8.24 -18.44
N LEU A 194 -25.21 -7.07 -17.94
CA LEU A 194 -24.48 -5.82 -18.07
C LEU A 194 -23.83 -5.41 -16.75
N LEU A 195 -24.64 -5.26 -15.71
CA LEU A 195 -24.19 -4.75 -14.41
C LEU A 195 -25.23 -5.02 -13.32
N SER A 196 -24.79 -4.86 -12.07
CA SER A 196 -25.66 -4.84 -10.89
C SER A 196 -25.52 -3.51 -10.16
N VAL A 197 -26.64 -2.99 -9.65
CA VAL A 197 -26.70 -1.87 -8.72
C VAL A 197 -27.28 -2.37 -7.41
N ASN A 198 -26.54 -2.19 -6.32
CA ASN A 198 -27.00 -2.56 -4.99
C ASN A 198 -27.62 -1.33 -4.33
N ALA A 199 -28.74 -1.54 -3.64
CA ALA A 199 -29.45 -0.54 -2.87
C ALA A 199 -29.65 -1.06 -1.46
N ASP A 200 -29.40 -0.21 -0.47
CA ASP A 200 -29.83 -0.52 0.89
C ASP A 200 -31.35 -0.65 0.94
N ILE A 201 -31.85 -1.42 1.90
CA ILE A 201 -33.30 -1.63 2.07
C ILE A 201 -33.99 -0.30 2.34
N ASP A 202 -33.32 0.72 2.87
CA ASP A 202 -33.97 2.01 3.18
C ASP A 202 -33.96 3.00 2.00
N TYR A 203 -33.52 2.59 0.80
CA TYR A 203 -33.42 3.50 -0.34
C TYR A 203 -34.78 3.74 -1.01
N ILE A 204 -35.36 4.91 -0.71
CA ILE A 204 -36.74 5.29 -1.08
C ILE A 204 -36.95 5.49 -2.59
N ASN A 205 -35.89 5.82 -3.35
CA ASN A 205 -36.01 6.26 -4.75
C ASN A 205 -34.89 5.73 -5.66
N LEU A 206 -35.28 4.91 -6.65
CA LEU A 206 -34.39 4.33 -7.64
C LEU A 206 -33.62 5.39 -8.45
N LYS A 207 -34.25 6.52 -8.76
CA LYS A 207 -33.58 7.66 -9.41
C LYS A 207 -32.36 8.12 -8.65
N ASN A 208 -32.52 8.33 -7.35
CA ASN A 208 -31.46 8.86 -6.51
C ASN A 208 -30.34 7.84 -6.37
N LEU A 209 -30.68 6.55 -6.31
CA LEU A 209 -29.70 5.46 -6.32
C LEU A 209 -28.85 5.48 -7.60
N LEU A 210 -29.49 5.50 -8.77
CA LEU A 210 -28.77 5.51 -10.05
C LEU A 210 -27.92 6.78 -10.21
N ILE A 211 -28.43 7.94 -9.76
CA ILE A 211 -27.67 9.20 -9.75
C ILE A 211 -26.46 9.10 -8.82
N SER A 212 -26.63 8.58 -7.61
CA SER A 212 -25.54 8.37 -6.66
C SER A 212 -24.48 7.43 -7.23
N GLU A 213 -24.90 6.35 -7.88
CA GLU A 213 -23.99 5.40 -8.52
C GLU A 213 -23.21 6.03 -9.68
N ILE A 214 -23.85 6.86 -10.50
CA ILE A 214 -23.16 7.63 -11.55
C ILE A 214 -22.17 8.63 -10.94
N ALA A 215 -22.54 9.30 -9.85
CA ALA A 215 -21.64 10.21 -9.15
C ALA A 215 -20.40 9.47 -8.63
N ASN A 216 -20.59 8.29 -8.02
CA ASN A 216 -19.51 7.42 -7.59
C ASN A 216 -18.61 7.01 -8.76
N LEU A 217 -19.19 6.66 -9.91
CA LEU A 217 -18.42 6.30 -11.11
C LEU A 217 -17.63 7.48 -11.69
N LYS A 218 -18.19 8.70 -11.65
CA LYS A 218 -17.48 9.92 -12.05
C LYS A 218 -16.31 10.21 -11.11
N ASP A 219 -16.53 10.08 -9.81
CA ASP A 219 -15.45 10.24 -8.82
C ASP A 219 -14.33 9.20 -9.04
N LEU A 220 -14.68 7.95 -9.30
CA LEU A 220 -13.71 6.91 -9.67
C LEU A 220 -12.95 7.25 -10.95
N GLU A 221 -13.60 7.83 -11.95
CA GLU A 221 -12.95 8.29 -13.19
C GLU A 221 -11.98 9.45 -12.94
N VAL A 222 -12.37 10.42 -12.11
CA VAL A 222 -11.49 11.51 -11.67
C VAL A 222 -10.26 10.96 -10.94
N ARG A 223 -10.45 10.03 -9.99
CA ARG A 223 -9.36 9.37 -9.27
C ARG A 223 -8.43 8.59 -10.19
N LYS A 224 -8.99 7.86 -11.16
CA LYS A 224 -8.21 7.16 -12.20
C LYS A 224 -7.36 8.13 -13.01
N ASN A 225 -7.95 9.22 -13.50
CA ASN A 225 -7.24 10.20 -14.33
C ASN A 225 -6.11 10.85 -13.53
N LYS A 226 -6.37 11.23 -12.28
CA LYS A 226 -5.33 11.73 -11.37
C LYS A 226 -4.17 10.73 -11.21
N ALA A 227 -4.46 9.45 -10.99
CA ALA A 227 -3.43 8.42 -10.87
C ALA A 227 -2.61 8.28 -12.17
N ILE A 228 -3.27 8.33 -13.34
CA ILE A 228 -2.59 8.31 -14.64
C ILE A 228 -1.69 9.54 -14.82
N ASP A 229 -2.14 10.72 -14.39
CA ASP A 229 -1.36 11.96 -14.47
C ASP A 229 -0.14 11.92 -13.54
N GLU A 230 -0.28 11.35 -12.35
CA GLU A 230 0.84 11.07 -11.44
C GLU A 230 1.86 10.10 -12.07
N ILE A 231 1.39 9.05 -12.76
CA ILE A 231 2.27 8.11 -13.50
C ILE A 231 3.00 8.81 -14.64
N ASN A 232 2.26 9.57 -15.46
CA ASN A 232 2.80 10.31 -16.60
C ASN A 232 3.86 11.33 -16.16
N SER A 233 3.60 12.00 -15.03
CA SER A 233 4.48 13.01 -14.45
C SER A 233 5.60 12.45 -13.57
N ASN A 234 5.77 11.12 -13.47
CA ASN A 234 6.80 10.47 -12.64
C ASN A 234 6.66 10.69 -11.11
N LYS A 235 5.46 10.98 -10.61
CA LYS A 235 5.15 11.28 -9.19
C LYS A 235 4.42 10.13 -8.48
N PHE A 236 4.73 8.89 -8.85
CA PHE A 236 4.04 7.69 -8.38
C PHE A 236 4.90 6.87 -7.38
N TRP A 237 5.95 7.46 -6.83
CA TRP A 237 6.92 6.73 -6.02
C TRP A 237 6.38 6.50 -4.62
N SER A 238 6.41 5.24 -4.18
CA SER A 238 6.12 4.82 -2.82
C SER A 238 7.40 4.43 -2.09
N TYR A 239 7.34 4.39 -0.75
CA TYR A 239 8.51 4.05 0.05
C TYR A 239 9.02 2.64 -0.30
N LYS A 240 8.13 1.66 -0.44
CA LYS A 240 8.49 0.27 -0.82
C LYS A 240 9.21 0.20 -2.17
N ASN A 241 8.85 1.06 -3.13
CA ASN A 241 9.47 1.05 -4.46
C ASN A 241 10.82 1.77 -4.46
N VAL A 242 11.03 2.77 -3.59
CA VAL A 242 12.30 3.51 -3.50
C VAL A 242 13.35 2.76 -2.66
N LEU A 243 12.91 1.98 -1.67
CA LEU A 243 13.78 1.28 -0.72
C LEU A 243 14.87 0.43 -1.41
N PRO A 244 14.59 -0.48 -2.36
CA PRO A 244 15.61 -1.30 -3.02
C PRO A 244 16.74 -0.49 -3.68
N TYR A 245 16.40 0.66 -4.26
CA TYR A 245 17.35 1.51 -4.96
C TYR A 245 18.17 2.38 -4.01
N SER A 246 17.58 2.79 -2.89
CA SER A 246 18.27 3.56 -1.85
C SER A 246 19.21 2.72 -0.98
N MET A 247 18.95 1.41 -0.81
CA MET A 247 19.86 0.50 -0.11
C MET A 247 21.18 0.29 -0.88
N ASN A 248 21.12 0.25 -2.21
CA ASN A 248 22.26 -0.08 -3.08
C ASN A 248 22.97 1.16 -3.67
N ILE A 249 22.95 2.28 -2.94
CA ILE A 249 23.35 3.58 -3.47
C ILE A 249 24.85 3.72 -3.82
N PHE A 250 25.71 2.85 -3.26
CA PHE A 250 27.14 2.81 -3.57
C PHE A 250 27.47 2.01 -4.81
N ILE A 251 26.68 0.98 -5.09
CA ILE A 251 27.01 -0.06 -6.07
C ILE A 251 26.33 0.23 -7.39
N THR A 252 25.18 0.90 -7.34
CA THR A 252 24.31 1.06 -8.51
C THR A 252 24.16 2.52 -8.90
N SER A 253 24.20 2.79 -10.21
CA SER A 253 23.85 4.10 -10.78
C SER A 253 22.34 4.30 -10.92
N ASN A 254 21.54 3.55 -10.16
CA ASN A 254 20.08 3.49 -10.26
C ASN A 254 19.43 4.83 -9.88
N LEU A 255 20.03 5.57 -8.95
CA LEU A 255 19.58 6.88 -8.49
C LEU A 255 20.71 7.91 -8.61
N VAL A 256 20.58 8.85 -9.54
CA VAL A 256 21.57 9.91 -9.76
C VAL A 256 20.99 11.26 -9.32
N PRO A 257 21.56 11.93 -8.29
CA PRO A 257 21.08 13.24 -7.85
C PRO A 257 21.30 14.31 -8.93
N LYS A 258 20.33 15.21 -9.09
CA LYS A 258 20.36 16.31 -10.07
C LYS A 258 20.19 17.68 -9.43
N SER A 259 19.33 17.81 -8.43
CA SER A 259 19.15 19.08 -7.71
C SER A 259 20.18 19.25 -6.59
N LYS A 260 20.40 20.49 -6.13
CA LYS A 260 21.30 20.79 -5.01
C LYS A 260 20.91 20.01 -3.75
N ILE A 261 19.62 20.00 -3.41
CA ILE A 261 19.09 19.29 -2.24
C ILE A 261 19.30 17.78 -2.39
N ALA A 262 19.02 17.21 -3.56
CA ALA A 262 19.26 15.79 -3.81
C ALA A 262 20.74 15.42 -3.69
N ASN A 263 21.65 16.27 -4.19
CA ASN A 263 23.08 16.07 -4.06
C ASN A 263 23.53 16.11 -2.59
N THR A 264 23.01 17.06 -1.79
CA THR A 264 23.30 17.12 -0.36
C THR A 264 22.82 15.87 0.37
N ILE A 265 21.58 15.43 0.15
CA ILE A 265 21.03 14.22 0.77
C ILE A 265 21.86 12.98 0.36
N PHE A 266 22.18 12.86 -0.94
CA PHE A 266 23.01 11.77 -1.46
C PHE A 266 24.41 11.75 -0.84
N PHE A 267 25.06 12.91 -0.73
CA PHE A 267 26.37 13.04 -0.11
C PHE A 267 26.35 12.67 1.38
N ILE A 268 25.37 13.19 2.14
CA ILE A 268 25.20 12.84 3.56
C ILE A 268 24.95 11.35 3.72
N HIS A 269 24.11 10.75 2.87
CA HIS A 269 23.83 9.31 2.89
C HIS A 269 25.10 8.48 2.68
N ASN A 270 25.93 8.86 1.70
CA ASN A 270 27.18 8.16 1.44
C ASN A 270 28.20 8.34 2.57
N ILE A 271 28.37 9.54 3.10
CA ILE A 271 29.24 9.73 4.27
C ILE A 271 28.76 8.88 5.45
N PHE A 272 27.45 8.85 5.68
CA PHE A 272 26.86 8.09 6.77
C PHE A 272 27.17 6.59 6.67
N ILE A 273 26.91 5.99 5.50
CA ILE A 273 27.18 4.56 5.28
C ILE A 273 28.69 4.28 5.31
N PHE A 274 29.51 5.10 4.66
CA PHE A 274 30.96 4.91 4.65
C PHE A 274 31.54 4.97 6.07
N SER A 275 31.12 5.93 6.88
CA SER A 275 31.56 6.07 8.27
C SER A 275 31.13 4.87 9.11
N PHE A 276 29.92 4.35 8.88
CA PHE A 276 29.44 3.14 9.55
C PHE A 276 30.29 1.91 9.18
N LEU A 277 30.51 1.67 7.88
CA LEU A 277 31.32 0.55 7.40
C LEU A 277 32.76 0.63 7.90
N LEU A 278 33.37 1.82 7.87
CA LEU A 278 34.71 2.04 8.40
C LEU A 278 34.79 1.73 9.89
N THR A 279 33.80 2.19 10.67
CA THR A 279 33.73 1.90 12.11
C THR A 279 33.58 0.40 12.39
N MET A 280 32.77 -0.30 11.60
CA MET A 280 32.62 -1.76 11.69
C MET A 280 33.95 -2.49 11.40
N ILE A 281 34.65 -2.09 10.34
CA ILE A 281 35.96 -2.69 9.97
C ILE A 281 36.98 -2.44 11.07
N ILE A 282 37.12 -1.20 11.56
CA ILE A 282 38.06 -0.85 12.63
C ILE A 282 37.74 -1.65 13.90
N SER A 283 36.47 -1.73 14.29
CA SER A 283 36.05 -2.49 15.46
C SER A 283 36.38 -3.99 15.33
N TYR A 284 36.15 -4.57 14.15
CA TYR A 284 36.48 -5.97 13.87
C TYR A 284 37.99 -6.22 13.91
N VAL A 285 38.78 -5.39 13.22
CA VAL A 285 40.24 -5.51 13.19
C VAL A 285 40.83 -5.36 14.58
N HIS A 286 40.36 -4.38 15.37
CA HIS A 286 40.82 -4.17 16.74
C HIS A 286 40.55 -5.41 17.62
N THR A 287 39.39 -6.04 17.47
CA THR A 287 39.03 -7.27 18.19
C THR A 287 39.95 -8.43 17.83
N ILE A 288 40.34 -8.58 16.56
CA ILE A 288 41.29 -9.62 16.13
C ILE A 288 42.67 -9.40 16.75
N ILE A 289 43.17 -8.16 16.72
CA ILE A 289 44.51 -7.83 17.22
C ILE A 289 44.60 -8.07 18.73
N THR A 290 43.64 -7.55 19.50
CA THR A 290 43.62 -7.69 20.96
C THR A 290 43.44 -9.14 21.42
N ASN A 291 42.65 -9.94 20.70
CA ASN A 291 42.52 -11.37 21.01
C ASN A 291 43.81 -12.16 20.71
N LYS A 292 44.61 -11.73 19.73
CA LYS A 292 45.90 -12.36 19.42
C LYS A 292 46.95 -12.05 20.49
N GLU A 293 46.99 -10.83 21.01
CA GLU A 293 47.89 -10.43 22.10
C GLU A 293 47.58 -11.15 23.41
N ASN A 294 46.31 -11.41 23.70
CA ASN A 294 45.90 -12.14 24.91
C ASN A 294 46.12 -13.67 24.82
N ALA A 295 46.45 -14.19 23.63
CA ALA A 295 46.68 -15.62 23.39
C ALA A 295 48.18 -15.99 23.37
N THR A 296 49.07 -15.00 23.43
CA THR A 296 50.53 -15.14 23.55
C THR A 296 51.00 -14.82 24.96
#